data_AF-A0A401THA2-F1
#
_entry.id   AF-A0A401THA2-F1
#
_cell.length_a   1.000
_cell.length_b   1.000
_cell.length_c   1.000
_cell.angle_alpha   90.00
_cell.angle_beta   90.00
_cell.angle_gamma   90.00
#
_symmetry.space_group_name_H-M   'P 1'
#
loop_
_entity.id
_entity.type
_entity.pdbx_description
1 polymer ?
#
loop_
_entity_poly.entity_id
_entity_poly.type
_entity_poly.pdbx_seq_one_letter_code
_entity_poly.pdbx_strand_id
1 'polypeptide(L)'
;MTFSPTQGHFIPGAYRFDALITTFEMILSDCPELREIQWRCVIIDEAHRLKNRNCKLLEGLKLMDLEHKVLLTGTPLQNTVEELFSLLNFLEPTQFPLESAFLQEFGDLKTEEQ
;
A
#
# COMPACT_ATOMS: atom_id res chain seq x y z
N MET A 1 -18.54 -11.66 -9.68
CA MET A 1 -19.05 -13.01 -10.02
C MET A 1 -18.89 -13.24 -11.51
N THR A 2 -18.15 -14.28 -11.87
CA THR A 2 -17.91 -14.69 -13.26
C THR A 2 -18.68 -15.98 -13.50
N PHE A 3 -19.46 -16.00 -14.58
CA PHE A 3 -20.24 -17.15 -14.98
C PHE A 3 -19.40 -18.03 -15.91
N SER A 4 -19.27 -19.32 -15.59
CA SER A 4 -18.63 -20.29 -16.46
C SER A 4 -19.66 -20.91 -17.42
N PRO A 5 -19.66 -20.56 -18.72
CA PRO A 5 -20.61 -21.12 -19.68
C PRO A 5 -20.36 -22.62 -19.94
N THR A 6 -19.17 -23.13 -19.63
CA THR A 6 -18.83 -24.56 -19.76
C THR A 6 -19.29 -25.40 -18.57
N GLN A 7 -19.43 -24.80 -17.38
CA GLN A 7 -19.79 -25.52 -16.16
C GLN A 7 -21.15 -25.11 -15.56
N GLY A 8 -21.85 -24.15 -16.17
CA GLY A 8 -23.23 -23.77 -15.84
C GLY A 8 -23.42 -23.18 -14.44
N HIS A 9 -22.34 -22.82 -13.74
CA HIS A 9 -22.39 -22.27 -12.39
C HIS A 9 -21.60 -20.96 -12.28
N PHE A 10 -22.00 -20.15 -11.31
CA PHE A 10 -21.23 -18.97 -10.89
C PHE A 10 -20.04 -19.43 -10.07
N ILE A 11 -18.84 -18.97 -10.43
CA ILE A 11 -17.64 -19.26 -9.65
C ILE A 11 -17.62 -18.25 -8.47
N PRO A 12 -17.78 -18.71 -7.21
CA PRO A 12 -17.69 -17.84 -6.05
C PRO A 12 -16.28 -17.23 -5.98
N GLY A 13 -16.18 -15.93 -5.68
CA GLY A 13 -14.89 -15.22 -5.65
C GLY A 13 -14.30 -14.89 -7.03
N ALA A 14 -14.93 -15.27 -8.14
CA ALA A 14 -14.49 -14.84 -9.45
C ALA A 14 -15.01 -13.43 -9.75
N TYR A 15 -14.10 -12.46 -9.87
CA TYR A 15 -14.40 -11.12 -10.35
C TYR A 15 -14.36 -11.08 -11.87
N ARG A 16 -15.09 -10.15 -12.48
CA ARG A 16 -15.11 -10.00 -13.94
C ARG A 16 -13.85 -9.30 -14.48
N PHE A 17 -12.87 -9.09 -13.63
CA PHE A 17 -11.62 -8.40 -13.92
C PHE A 17 -10.47 -9.14 -13.24
N ASP A 18 -9.29 -9.06 -13.85
CA ASP A 18 -8.04 -9.56 -13.28
C ASP A 18 -7.25 -8.46 -12.55
N ALA A 19 -7.45 -7.20 -12.94
CA ALA A 19 -6.81 -6.04 -12.35
C ALA A 19 -7.78 -4.86 -12.24
N LEU A 20 -7.60 -4.05 -11.20
CA LEU A 20 -8.31 -2.78 -10.99
C LEU A 20 -7.29 -1.64 -10.99
N ILE A 21 -7.45 -0.70 -11.92
CA ILE A 21 -6.67 0.55 -11.93
C ILE A 21 -7.57 1.63 -11.35
N THR A 22 -7.08 2.33 -10.33
CA THR A 22 -7.85 3.32 -9.59
C THR A 22 -6.94 4.44 -9.08
N THR A 23 -7.53 5.50 -8.54
CA THR A 23 -6.81 6.60 -7.91
C THR A 23 -6.89 6.52 -6.38
N PHE A 24 -6.05 7.26 -5.70
CA PHE A 24 -6.04 7.33 -4.23
C PHE A 24 -7.35 7.83 -3.65
N GLU A 25 -7.99 8.78 -4.32
CA GLU A 25 -9.27 9.35 -3.92
C GLU A 25 -10.37 8.30 -4.00
N MET A 26 -10.39 7.48 -5.06
CA MET A 26 -11.36 6.38 -5.20
C MET A 26 -11.14 5.27 -4.16
N ILE A 27 -9.88 4.94 -3.83
CA ILE A 27 -9.59 3.97 -2.75
C ILE A 27 -10.19 4.46 -1.42
N LEU A 28 -10.09 5.77 -1.13
CA LEU A 28 -10.63 6.34 0.11
C LEU A 28 -12.16 6.35 0.14
N SER A 29 -12.80 6.64 -0.99
CA SER A 29 -14.26 6.66 -1.11
C SER A 29 -14.88 5.26 -1.06
N ASP A 30 -14.26 4.28 -1.71
CA ASP A 30 -14.81 2.93 -1.92
C ASP A 30 -14.08 1.86 -1.08
N CYS A 31 -13.35 2.28 -0.04
CA CYS A 31 -12.60 1.38 0.85
C CYS A 31 -13.45 0.22 1.42
N PRO A 32 -14.72 0.44 1.86
CA PRO A 32 -15.55 -0.61 2.44
C PRO A 32 -15.86 -1.78 1.50
N GLU A 33 -16.00 -1.51 0.21
CA GLU A 33 -16.26 -2.50 -0.84
C GLU A 33 -14.95 -3.15 -1.30
N LEU A 34 -13.89 -2.35 -1.47
CA LEU A 34 -12.59 -2.84 -1.93
C LEU A 34 -11.92 -3.79 -0.94
N ARG A 35 -12.15 -3.62 0.38
CA ARG A 35 -11.62 -4.52 1.41
C ARG A 35 -12.28 -5.91 1.43
N GLU A 36 -13.44 -6.09 0.79
CA GLU A 36 -14.10 -7.41 0.70
C GLU A 36 -13.41 -8.32 -0.32
N ILE A 37 -12.56 -7.74 -1.17
CA ILE A 37 -11.77 -8.45 -2.17
C ILE A 37 -10.44 -8.86 -1.54
N GLN A 38 -10.09 -10.15 -1.66
CA GLN A 38 -8.77 -10.65 -1.27
C GLN A 38 -7.75 -10.28 -2.34
N TRP A 39 -6.97 -9.23 -2.09
CA TRP A 39 -6.01 -8.74 -3.07
C TRP A 39 -4.68 -9.47 -2.96
N ARG A 40 -4.30 -10.11 -4.06
CA ARG A 40 -2.99 -10.76 -4.17
C ARG A 40 -1.84 -9.75 -4.24
N CYS A 41 -2.06 -8.58 -4.82
CA CYS A 41 -1.03 -7.57 -4.99
C CYS A 41 -1.64 -6.18 -5.04
N VAL A 42 -0.99 -5.22 -4.38
CA VAL A 42 -1.19 -3.79 -4.62
C VAL A 42 0.10 -3.19 -5.19
N ILE A 43 -0.05 -2.38 -6.23
CA ILE A 43 1.03 -1.58 -6.81
C ILE A 43 0.63 -0.12 -6.63
N ILE A 44 1.44 0.62 -5.89
CA ILE A 44 1.19 2.03 -5.58
C ILE A 44 2.20 2.85 -6.34
N ASP A 45 1.72 3.51 -7.39
CA ASP A 45 2.51 4.49 -8.14
C ASP A 45 2.59 5.81 -7.39
N GLU A 46 3.68 6.55 -7.59
CA GLU A 46 3.98 7.78 -6.86
C GLU A 46 3.83 7.65 -5.34
N ALA A 47 4.41 6.58 -4.79
CA ALA A 47 4.32 6.21 -3.38
C ALA A 47 4.78 7.31 -2.42
N HIS A 48 5.53 8.32 -2.89
CA HIS A 48 5.83 9.51 -2.11
C HIS A 48 4.56 10.23 -1.61
N ARG A 49 3.40 10.09 -2.28
CA ARG A 49 2.11 10.62 -1.79
C ARG A 49 1.62 9.96 -0.49
N LEU A 50 2.18 8.80 -0.10
CA LEU A 50 1.88 8.09 1.15
C LEU A 50 2.68 8.58 2.37
N LYS A 51 3.66 9.46 2.17
CA LYS A 51 4.64 9.81 3.21
C LYS A 51 4.09 10.50 4.46
N ASN A 52 2.91 11.13 4.35
CA ASN A 52 2.25 11.74 5.49
C ASN A 52 1.70 10.67 6.43
N ARG A 53 2.25 10.57 7.64
CA ARG A 53 1.90 9.57 8.66
C ARG A 53 0.42 9.52 9.07
N ASN A 54 -0.29 10.64 8.91
CA ASN A 54 -1.75 10.75 9.14
C ASN A 54 -2.57 10.57 7.86
N CYS A 55 -1.99 9.98 6.81
CA CYS A 55 -2.68 9.77 5.56
C CYS A 55 -3.74 8.69 5.76
N LYS A 56 -5.01 9.08 5.72
CA LYS A 56 -6.17 8.18 5.72
C LYS A 56 -6.04 7.05 4.71
N LEU A 57 -5.30 7.29 3.62
CA LEU A 57 -5.04 6.28 2.59
C LEU A 57 -4.20 5.14 3.14
N LEU A 58 -3.14 5.44 3.90
CA LEU A 58 -2.29 4.41 4.50
C LEU A 58 -3.05 3.57 5.52
N GLU A 59 -3.92 4.20 6.31
CA GLU A 59 -4.83 3.51 7.22
C GLU A 59 -5.82 2.62 6.46
N GLY A 60 -6.47 3.14 5.41
CA GLY A 60 -7.37 2.36 4.57
C GLY A 60 -6.69 1.16 3.89
N LEU A 61 -5.48 1.36 3.36
CA LEU A 61 -4.67 0.30 2.77
C LEU A 61 -4.25 -0.75 3.81
N LYS A 62 -3.94 -0.36 5.05
CA LYS A 62 -3.63 -1.27 6.16
C LYS A 62 -4.84 -2.11 6.61
N LEU A 63 -6.06 -1.65 6.34
CA LEU A 63 -7.29 -2.38 6.63
C LEU A 63 -7.67 -3.38 5.52
N MET A 64 -7.02 -3.32 4.36
CA MET A 64 -7.22 -4.29 3.29
C MET A 64 -6.31 -5.50 3.48
N ASP A 65 -6.80 -6.67 3.09
CA ASP A 65 -6.02 -7.91 3.06
C ASP A 65 -5.16 -7.93 1.78
N LEU A 66 -3.88 -7.57 1.91
CA LEU A 66 -2.93 -7.37 0.82
C LEU A 66 -1.74 -8.35 0.97
N GLU A 67 -1.67 -9.37 0.11
CA GLU A 67 -0.61 -10.39 0.18
C GLU A 67 0.77 -9.82 -0.25
N HIS A 68 0.81 -9.05 -1.33
CA HIS A 68 2.02 -8.41 -1.83
C HIS A 68 1.83 -6.90 -2.02
N LYS A 69 2.86 -6.11 -1.67
CA LYS A 69 2.83 -4.65 -1.77
C LYS A 69 4.06 -4.19 -2.54
N VAL A 70 3.84 -3.39 -3.58
CA VAL A 70 4.91 -2.77 -4.37
C VAL A 70 4.71 -1.26 -4.35
N LEU A 71 5.75 -0.54 -3.95
CA LEU A 71 5.79 0.91 -4.00
C LEU A 71 6.69 1.34 -5.16
N LEU A 72 6.15 2.16 -6.07
CA LEU A 72 6.89 2.78 -7.16
C LEU A 72 7.00 4.27 -6.86
N THR A 73 8.21 4.83 -6.93
CA THR A 73 8.41 6.27 -6.78
C THR A 73 9.65 6.72 -7.54
N GLY A 74 9.51 7.83 -8.27
CA GLY A 74 10.64 8.48 -8.96
C GLY A 74 11.51 9.35 -8.04
N THR A 75 11.08 9.61 -6.80
CA THR A 75 11.67 10.61 -5.90
C THR A 75 12.04 10.03 -4.52
N PRO A 76 12.88 8.98 -4.44
CA PRO A 76 13.25 8.40 -3.16
C PRO A 76 14.02 9.38 -2.25
N LEU A 77 14.85 10.25 -2.84
CA LEU A 77 15.80 11.14 -2.14
C LEU A 77 15.14 12.30 -1.36
N GLN A 78 13.89 12.63 -1.64
CA GLN A 78 13.20 13.75 -0.99
C GLN A 78 12.55 13.37 0.35
N ASN A 79 12.59 12.08 0.73
CA ASN A 79 11.92 11.61 1.93
C ASN A 79 12.78 11.83 3.16
N THR A 80 12.24 12.45 4.20
CA THR A 80 12.89 12.47 5.52
C THR A 80 13.00 11.06 6.09
N VAL A 81 13.81 10.85 7.12
CA VAL A 81 13.96 9.53 7.77
C VAL A 81 12.61 9.02 8.30
N GLU A 82 11.76 9.93 8.78
CA GLU A 82 10.38 9.64 9.22
C GLU A 82 9.45 9.22 8.07
N GLU A 83 9.60 9.88 6.92
CA GLU A 83 8.84 9.54 5.71
C GLU A 83 9.26 8.17 5.18
N LEU A 84 10.56 7.88 5.17
CA LEU A 84 11.11 6.56 4.83
C LEU A 84 10.60 5.47 5.78
N PHE A 85 10.63 5.73 7.09
CA PHE A 85 10.06 4.83 8.09
C PHE A 85 8.59 4.52 7.79
N SER A 86 7.80 5.54 7.46
CA SER A 86 6.37 5.37 7.19
C SER A 86 6.12 4.42 6.01
N LEU A 87 6.93 4.51 4.95
CA LEU A 87 6.86 3.61 3.80
C LEU A 87 7.32 2.18 4.15
N LEU A 88 8.43 2.05 4.89
CA LEU A 88 8.97 0.75 5.30
C LEU A 88 8.05 0.02 6.28
N ASN A 89 7.48 0.74 7.25
CA ASN A 89 6.48 0.20 8.17
C ASN A 89 5.22 -0.26 7.43
N PHE A 90 4.82 0.43 6.35
CA PHE A 90 3.69 0.00 5.55
C PHE A 90 3.99 -1.31 4.79
N LEU A 91 5.19 -1.43 4.21
CA LEU A 91 5.64 -2.64 3.53
C LEU A 91 5.76 -3.81 4.51
N GLU A 92 6.60 -3.65 5.53
CA GLU A 92 7.01 -4.67 6.50
C GLU A 92 6.85 -4.17 7.96
N PRO A 93 5.62 -4.16 8.49
CA PRO A 93 5.34 -3.62 9.84
C PRO A 93 6.01 -4.43 10.96
N THR A 94 6.30 -5.71 10.71
CA THR A 94 6.97 -6.61 11.68
C THR A 94 8.47 -6.32 11.78
N GLN A 95 9.11 -5.98 10.66
CA GLN A 95 10.52 -5.60 10.62
C GLN A 95 10.73 -4.15 11.11
N PHE A 96 9.78 -3.25 10.83
CA PHE A 96 9.84 -1.83 11.19
C PHE A 96 8.70 -1.42 12.14
N PRO A 97 8.61 -1.96 13.37
CA PRO A 97 7.45 -1.76 14.24
C PRO A 97 7.43 -0.41 14.97
N LEU A 98 8.59 0.19 15.22
CA LEU A 98 8.75 1.37 16.08
C LEU A 98 9.60 2.44 15.42
N GLU A 99 8.99 3.61 15.21
CA GLU A 99 9.65 4.77 14.60
C GLU A 99 10.82 5.30 15.44
N SER A 100 10.65 5.36 16.77
CA SER A 100 11.70 5.86 17.67
C SER A 100 12.96 5.01 17.61
N ALA A 101 12.81 3.68 17.53
CA ALA A 101 13.92 2.76 17.36
C ALA A 101 14.60 2.97 15.99
N PHE A 102 13.80 3.12 14.93
CA PHE A 102 14.32 3.41 13.59
C PHE A 102 15.08 4.74 13.53
N LEU A 103 14.56 5.81 14.15
CA LEU A 103 15.23 7.11 14.22
C LEU A 103 16.49 7.08 15.09
N GLN A 104 16.54 6.26 16.13
CA GLN A 104 17.76 6.10 16.91
C GLN A 104 18.87 5.42 16.10
N GLU A 105 18.52 4.49 15.22
CA GLU A 105 19.46 3.74 14.39
C GLU A 105 19.87 4.49 13.11
N PHE A 106 18.92 5.20 12.48
CA PHE A 106 19.07 5.80 11.15
C PHE A 106 18.83 7.32 11.12
N GLY A 107 18.42 7.96 12.21
CA GLY A 107 18.07 9.39 12.26
C GLY A 107 19.27 10.33 12.10
N ASP A 108 20.48 9.82 12.35
CA ASP A 108 21.73 10.55 12.13
C ASP A 108 22.34 10.31 10.74
N LEU A 109 21.58 9.68 9.81
CA LEU A 109 21.89 9.69 8.38
C LEU A 109 21.79 11.13 7.88
N LYS A 110 22.83 11.92 8.16
CA LYS A 110 23.11 13.16 7.46
C LYS A 110 23.20 12.78 6.00
N THR A 111 22.36 13.38 5.19
CA THR A 111 22.51 13.42 3.73
C THR A 111 23.97 13.76 3.44
N GLU A 112 24.75 12.77 3.01
CA GLU A 112 25.97 13.06 2.28
C GLU A 112 25.50 13.77 1.01
N GLU A 113 25.92 15.04 0.88
CA GLU A 113 25.72 15.98 -0.26
C GLU A 113 24.35 16.70 -0.24
N GLN A 114 24.18 18.02 -0.04
CA GLN A 114 24.94 19.21 -0.47
C GLN A 114 25.39 19.20 -1.92
#